data_AF-A0AAJ5RHL4-F1
#
_entry.id   AF-A0AAJ5RHL4-F1
#
_cell.length_a   1.000
_cell.length_b   1.000
_cell.length_c   1.000
_cell.angle_alpha   90.00
_cell.angle_beta   90.00
_cell.angle_gamma   90.00
#
_symmetry.space_group_name_H-M   'P 1'
#
loop_
_entity.id
_entity.type
_entity.pdbx_description
1 polymer ?
#
loop_
_entity_poly.entity_id
_entity_poly.type
_entity_poly.pdbx_seq_one_letter_code
_entity_poly.pdbx_strand_id
1 'polypeptide(L)'
;MKNPIQSLIEKLNLDMTEEQCNYLHFLYENLHLEELNDREQRYFIDYFFKSEPLRNMAAFALELADIMHEIRENIPPIEKAERLADGREQRLYYEHKWSELRRQKLKQQTLKSGNVFYVPFHEYKQEPGPLIICLEQTTGMAVYSELCKSMILPLFMNAHRESRDLYIVPYDQQIHVHYRFENGHLNLADFKSFIEYKAKGEAAILPVLQFVKALLQENQLGAQAEVIIFTEGTPIDGKHLVGKQTKIMLEEMKQKYHAEFSVIAMQEHNFNKQQFWFASKAFFADDAIQ
;
A
#
# COMPACT_ATOMS: atom_id res chain seq x y z
N MET A 1 -17.24 -21.10 16.30
CA MET A 1 -17.98 -19.85 16.00
C MET A 1 -18.10 -19.74 14.50
N LYS A 2 -19.24 -19.30 13.95
CA LYS A 2 -19.44 -19.19 12.49
C LYS A 2 -18.51 -18.11 11.92
N ASN A 3 -17.87 -18.39 10.79
CA ASN A 3 -17.05 -17.41 10.06
C ASN A 3 -17.93 -16.16 9.78
N PRO A 4 -17.49 -14.93 10.12
CA PRO A 4 -18.27 -13.69 9.89
C PRO A 4 -18.70 -13.54 8.43
N ILE A 5 -17.82 -13.95 7.50
CA ILE A 5 -18.06 -13.94 6.06
C ILE A 5 -19.12 -14.97 5.69
N GLN A 6 -19.05 -16.18 6.26
CA GLN A 6 -20.06 -17.21 6.04
C GLN A 6 -21.42 -16.80 6.62
N SER A 7 -21.44 -16.11 7.76
CA SER A 7 -22.66 -15.55 8.34
C SER A 7 -23.23 -14.41 7.49
N LEU A 8 -22.38 -13.60 6.85
CA LEU A 8 -22.78 -12.52 5.95
C LEU A 8 -23.30 -13.05 4.60
N ILE A 9 -22.63 -14.06 4.03
CA ILE A 9 -23.05 -14.79 2.83
C ILE A 9 -24.40 -15.49 3.08
N GLU A 10 -24.53 -16.20 4.21
CA GLU A 10 -25.79 -16.83 4.64
C GLU A 10 -26.91 -15.78 4.86
N LYS A 11 -26.59 -14.62 5.47
CA LYS A 11 -27.54 -13.52 5.74
C LYS A 11 -28.04 -12.85 4.46
N LEU A 12 -27.27 -12.91 3.37
CA LEU A 12 -27.61 -12.27 2.10
C LEU A 12 -28.21 -13.23 1.07
N ASN A 13 -28.23 -14.54 1.35
CA ASN A 13 -28.83 -15.57 0.49
C ASN A 13 -28.34 -15.48 -0.96
N LEU A 14 -27.02 -15.37 -1.14
CA LEU A 14 -26.37 -15.20 -2.44
C LEU A 14 -25.78 -16.54 -2.89
N ASP A 15 -26.13 -16.98 -4.10
CA ASP A 15 -25.46 -18.11 -4.77
C ASP A 15 -24.09 -17.63 -5.27
N MET A 16 -23.01 -18.12 -4.66
CA MET A 16 -21.63 -17.76 -5.01
C MET A 16 -20.85 -18.99 -5.45
N THR A 17 -19.96 -18.82 -6.44
CA THR A 17 -18.94 -19.85 -6.71
C THR A 17 -17.88 -19.86 -5.61
N GLU A 18 -17.18 -20.97 -5.43
CA GLU A 18 -16.07 -21.07 -4.47
C GLU A 18 -15.00 -19.99 -4.72
N GLU A 19 -14.72 -19.71 -5.99
CA GLU A 19 -13.81 -18.66 -6.44
C GLU A 19 -14.24 -17.25 -5.99
N GLN A 20 -15.53 -16.91 -6.18
CA GLN A 20 -16.08 -15.63 -5.72
C GLN A 20 -16.05 -15.49 -4.20
N CYS A 21 -16.28 -16.59 -3.48
CA CYS A 21 -16.14 -16.61 -2.02
C CYS A 21 -14.70 -16.29 -1.60
N ASN A 22 -13.70 -16.86 -2.28
CA ASN A 22 -12.28 -16.60 -1.98
C ASN A 22 -11.92 -15.12 -2.25
N TYR A 23 -12.38 -14.55 -3.37
CA TYR A 23 -12.20 -13.13 -3.68
C TYR A 23 -12.80 -12.23 -2.61
N LEU A 24 -14.04 -12.50 -2.22
CA LEU A 24 -14.72 -11.72 -1.21
C LEU A 24 -14.03 -11.86 0.14
N HIS A 25 -13.55 -13.05 0.49
CA HIS A 25 -12.80 -13.29 1.73
C HIS A 25 -11.54 -12.43 1.81
N PHE A 26 -10.75 -12.45 0.74
CA PHE A 26 -9.54 -11.64 0.64
C PHE A 26 -9.82 -10.14 0.80
N LEU A 27 -10.86 -9.64 0.12
CA LEU A 27 -11.27 -8.23 0.21
C LEU A 27 -11.77 -7.89 1.62
N TYR A 28 -12.52 -8.78 2.24
CA TYR A 28 -13.05 -8.58 3.60
C TYR A 28 -11.92 -8.43 4.60
N GLU A 29 -10.91 -9.30 4.50
CA GLU A 29 -9.73 -9.23 5.35
C GLU A 29 -8.90 -7.99 5.07
N ASN A 30 -8.52 -7.71 3.82
CA ASN A 30 -7.54 -6.65 3.54
C ASN A 30 -8.12 -5.23 3.58
N LEU A 31 -9.44 -5.08 3.47
CA LEU A 31 -10.12 -3.77 3.50
C LEU A 31 -10.89 -3.51 4.81
N HIS A 32 -10.75 -4.37 5.81
CA HIS A 32 -11.42 -4.21 7.12
C HIS A 32 -12.93 -4.02 7.03
N LEU A 33 -13.58 -4.78 6.14
CA LEU A 33 -15.00 -4.57 5.86
C LEU A 33 -15.88 -4.87 7.08
N GLU A 34 -15.38 -5.62 8.06
CA GLU A 34 -16.04 -5.86 9.34
C GLU A 34 -16.31 -4.59 10.16
N GLU A 35 -15.53 -3.52 9.93
CA GLU A 35 -15.66 -2.25 10.65
C GLU A 35 -16.73 -1.33 10.05
N LEU A 36 -17.15 -1.60 8.81
CA LEU A 36 -18.24 -0.89 8.15
C LEU A 36 -19.58 -1.21 8.79
N ASN A 37 -20.55 -0.30 8.72
CA ASN A 37 -21.90 -0.58 9.20
C ASN A 37 -22.66 -1.55 8.27
N ASP A 38 -23.75 -2.15 8.75
CA ASP A 38 -24.55 -3.13 8.00
C ASP A 38 -25.00 -2.64 6.61
N ARG A 39 -25.27 -1.33 6.45
CA ARG A 39 -25.70 -0.75 5.17
C ARG A 39 -24.52 -0.65 4.19
N GLU A 40 -23.36 -0.24 4.69
CA GLU A 40 -22.12 -0.13 3.93
C GLU A 40 -21.60 -1.50 3.48
N GLN A 41 -21.62 -2.51 4.37
CA GLN A 41 -21.25 -3.88 4.00
C GLN A 41 -22.15 -4.43 2.89
N ARG A 42 -23.48 -4.21 2.98
CA ARG A 42 -24.42 -4.59 1.92
C ARG A 42 -24.12 -3.88 0.60
N TYR A 43 -23.85 -2.58 0.65
CA TYR A 43 -23.46 -1.82 -0.54
C TYR A 43 -22.18 -2.37 -1.18
N PHE A 44 -21.17 -2.66 -0.38
CA PHE A 44 -19.91 -3.21 -0.88
C PHE A 44 -20.13 -4.54 -1.58
N ILE A 45 -20.94 -5.42 -1.00
CA ILE A 45 -21.25 -6.73 -1.60
C ILE A 45 -22.00 -6.56 -2.91
N ASP A 46 -23.01 -5.70 -2.96
CA ASP A 46 -23.72 -5.37 -4.21
C ASP A 46 -22.76 -4.82 -5.27
N TYR A 47 -21.79 -4.00 -4.86
CA TYR A 47 -20.77 -3.45 -5.74
C TYR A 47 -19.81 -4.53 -6.26
N PHE A 48 -19.34 -5.45 -5.41
CA PHE A 48 -18.52 -6.59 -5.78
C PHE A 48 -19.16 -7.43 -6.89
N PHE A 49 -20.47 -7.70 -6.82
CA PHE A 49 -21.18 -8.45 -7.87
C PHE A 49 -21.37 -7.67 -9.17
N LYS A 50 -21.40 -6.34 -9.13
CA LYS A 50 -21.61 -5.50 -10.32
C LYS A 50 -20.30 -5.04 -10.97
N SER A 51 -19.23 -4.95 -10.21
CA SER A 51 -17.94 -4.40 -10.65
C SER A 51 -16.99 -5.49 -11.12
N GLU A 52 -16.87 -5.64 -12.44
CA GLU A 52 -15.82 -6.48 -13.05
C GLU A 52 -14.40 -6.03 -12.62
N PRO A 53 -14.04 -4.74 -12.61
CA PRO A 53 -12.71 -4.31 -12.16
C PRO A 53 -12.38 -4.71 -10.73
N LEU A 54 -13.35 -4.63 -9.81
CA LEU A 54 -13.13 -5.04 -8.42
C LEU A 54 -12.90 -6.55 -8.29
N ARG A 55 -13.61 -7.36 -9.09
CA ARG A 55 -13.40 -8.82 -9.10
C ARG A 55 -12.05 -9.19 -9.70
N ASN A 56 -11.65 -8.56 -10.81
CA ASN A 56 -10.34 -8.79 -11.42
C ASN A 56 -9.22 -8.39 -10.46
N MET A 57 -9.37 -7.25 -9.76
CA MET A 57 -8.43 -6.84 -8.73
C MET A 57 -8.32 -7.87 -7.59
N ALA A 58 -9.44 -8.43 -7.13
CA ALA A 58 -9.40 -9.47 -6.11
C ALA A 58 -8.74 -10.76 -6.61
N ALA A 59 -8.98 -11.13 -7.88
CA ALA A 59 -8.33 -12.27 -8.53
C ALA A 59 -6.81 -12.07 -8.59
N PHE A 60 -6.36 -10.96 -9.16
CA PHE A 60 -4.92 -10.62 -9.21
C PHE A 60 -4.31 -10.55 -7.81
N ALA A 61 -5.00 -9.99 -6.83
CA ALA A 61 -4.46 -9.90 -5.48
C ALA A 61 -4.31 -11.26 -4.79
N LEU A 62 -5.19 -12.22 -5.10
CA LEU A 62 -5.06 -13.60 -4.64
C LEU A 62 -3.92 -14.34 -5.34
N GLU A 63 -3.77 -14.19 -6.65
CA GLU A 63 -2.66 -14.77 -7.41
C GLU A 63 -1.32 -14.19 -6.94
N LEU A 64 -1.30 -12.89 -6.64
CA LEU A 64 -0.16 -12.22 -6.05
C LEU A 64 0.01 -12.51 -4.56
N ALA A 65 -0.92 -13.15 -3.86
CA ALA A 65 -0.85 -13.29 -2.40
C ALA A 65 0.41 -14.05 -1.96
N ASP A 66 0.85 -15.04 -2.74
CA ASP A 66 2.08 -15.81 -2.49
C ASP A 66 3.35 -14.97 -2.79
N ILE A 67 3.35 -14.17 -3.86
CA ILE A 67 4.46 -13.25 -4.21
C ILE A 67 4.52 -12.07 -3.24
N MET A 68 3.37 -11.55 -2.82
CA MET A 68 3.24 -10.53 -1.80
C MET A 68 3.63 -11.07 -0.44
N HIS A 69 3.42 -12.36 -0.17
CA HIS A 69 3.98 -13.05 1.00
C HIS A 69 5.51 -13.08 0.92
N GLU A 70 6.10 -13.28 -0.26
CA GLU A 70 7.55 -13.25 -0.47
C GLU A 70 8.16 -11.84 -0.33
N ILE A 71 7.48 -10.81 -0.84
CA ILE A 71 7.81 -9.39 -0.56
C ILE A 71 7.65 -9.08 0.94
N ARG A 72 6.69 -9.74 1.60
CA ARG A 72 6.48 -9.70 3.05
C ARG A 72 7.44 -10.60 3.85
N GLU A 73 8.18 -11.56 3.27
CA GLU A 73 9.02 -12.55 3.99
C GLU A 73 10.32 -11.98 4.60
N ASN A 74 10.49 -10.66 4.60
CA ASN A 74 11.28 -9.99 5.65
C ASN A 74 10.54 -9.94 7.01
N ILE A 75 9.38 -10.58 7.11
CA ILE A 75 8.53 -10.79 8.28
C ILE A 75 8.50 -12.31 8.53
N PRO A 76 8.75 -12.82 9.76
CA PRO A 76 9.09 -14.23 9.97
C PRO A 76 7.92 -15.17 9.67
N PRO A 77 8.22 -16.41 9.21
CA PRO A 77 7.25 -17.35 8.65
C PRO A 77 6.14 -17.74 9.63
N ILE A 78 5.04 -18.19 9.04
CA ILE A 78 3.80 -18.56 9.71
C ILE A 78 3.93 -19.98 10.31
N GLU A 79 3.97 -20.08 11.64
CA GLU A 79 3.94 -21.33 12.40
C GLU A 79 2.56 -21.98 12.37
N LYS A 80 2.52 -23.31 12.60
CA LYS A 80 1.31 -24.15 12.53
C LYS A 80 0.15 -23.69 13.44
N ALA A 81 0.43 -22.87 14.46
CA ALA A 81 -0.57 -22.28 15.34
C ALA A 81 -1.42 -21.20 14.64
N GLU A 82 -0.87 -20.48 13.65
CA GLU A 82 -1.59 -19.46 12.89
C GLU A 82 -2.67 -20.06 11.98
N ARG A 83 -2.56 -21.32 11.51
CA ARG A 83 -3.62 -21.94 10.68
C ARG A 83 -4.91 -22.27 11.45
N LEU A 84 -4.87 -22.21 12.79
CA LEU A 84 -5.95 -22.68 13.66
C LEU A 84 -6.62 -21.56 14.48
N ALA A 85 -6.08 -20.34 14.44
CA ALA A 85 -6.57 -19.19 15.20
C ALA A 85 -7.56 -18.34 14.37
N ASP A 86 -8.64 -17.84 14.99
CA ASP A 86 -9.56 -16.91 14.32
C ASP A 86 -8.88 -15.54 14.07
N GLY A 87 -9.42 -14.74 13.13
CA GLY A 87 -8.80 -13.49 12.69
C GLY A 87 -8.45 -12.48 13.80
N ARG A 88 -9.14 -12.48 14.95
CA ARG A 88 -8.77 -11.64 16.11
C ARG A 88 -7.59 -12.21 16.89
N GLU A 89 -7.54 -13.53 17.07
CA GLU A 89 -6.43 -14.19 17.75
C GLU A 89 -5.15 -14.15 16.90
N GLN A 90 -5.28 -14.26 15.57
CA GLN A 90 -4.16 -13.98 14.66
C GLN A 90 -3.71 -12.52 14.76
N ARG A 91 -4.63 -11.54 14.76
CA ARG A 91 -4.29 -10.10 14.91
C ARG A 91 -3.51 -9.84 16.20
N LEU A 92 -4.01 -10.32 17.34
CA LEU A 92 -3.33 -10.22 18.63
C LEU A 92 -1.98 -10.94 18.63
N TYR A 93 -1.90 -12.13 18.04
CA TYR A 93 -0.66 -12.88 17.92
C TYR A 93 0.40 -12.14 17.11
N TYR A 94 0.03 -11.56 15.96
CA TYR A 94 0.95 -10.72 15.17
C TYR A 94 1.33 -9.44 15.90
N GLU A 95 0.39 -8.76 16.57
CA GLU A 95 0.71 -7.60 17.42
C GLU A 95 1.77 -7.97 18.49
N HIS A 96 1.62 -9.13 19.13
CA HIS A 96 2.60 -9.66 20.06
C HIS A 96 3.94 -10.01 19.40
N LYS A 97 3.94 -10.76 18.29
CA LYS A 97 5.16 -11.16 17.54
C LYS A 97 5.92 -9.95 17.01
N TRP A 98 5.21 -8.92 16.55
CA TRP A 98 5.80 -7.65 16.12
C TRP A 98 6.36 -6.84 17.28
N SER A 99 5.66 -6.79 18.41
CA SER A 99 6.20 -6.22 19.64
C SER A 99 7.48 -6.96 20.09
N GLU A 100 7.54 -8.28 19.92
CA GLU A 100 8.72 -9.08 20.23
C GLU A 100 9.87 -8.88 19.24
N LEU A 101 9.61 -8.84 17.93
CA LEU A 101 10.62 -8.51 16.91
C LEU A 101 11.18 -7.11 17.11
N ARG A 102 10.30 -6.14 17.40
CA ARG A 102 10.69 -4.77 17.79
C ARG A 102 11.58 -4.81 19.03
N ARG A 103 11.24 -5.61 20.05
CA ARG A 103 12.05 -5.81 21.25
C ARG A 103 13.38 -6.52 20.98
N GLN A 104 13.43 -7.47 20.04
CA GLN A 104 14.65 -8.17 19.65
C GLN A 104 15.61 -7.27 18.85
N LYS A 105 15.07 -6.48 17.91
CA LYS A 105 15.84 -5.46 17.17
C LYS A 105 16.46 -4.43 18.12
N LEU A 106 15.68 -3.97 19.10
CA LEU A 106 16.16 -3.10 20.18
C LEU A 106 17.31 -3.74 20.99
N LYS A 107 17.21 -5.04 21.32
CA LYS A 107 18.29 -5.77 22.00
C LYS A 107 19.56 -5.86 21.15
N GLN A 108 19.43 -6.11 19.85
CA GLN A 108 20.57 -6.23 18.93
C GLN A 108 21.29 -4.90 18.71
N GLN A 109 20.56 -3.79 18.72
CA GLN A 109 21.10 -2.43 18.56
C GLN A 109 21.61 -1.79 19.87
N THR A 110 21.38 -2.44 21.02
CA THR A 110 21.86 -1.96 22.31
C THR A 110 23.37 -2.17 22.42
N LEU A 111 24.14 -1.09 22.43
CA LEU A 111 25.59 -1.14 22.61
C LEU A 111 25.93 -1.02 24.10
N LYS A 112 26.77 -1.93 24.62
CA LYS A 112 27.27 -1.87 25.99
C LYS A 112 28.61 -1.13 26.03
N SER A 113 28.66 0.01 26.72
CA SER A 113 29.90 0.72 27.03
C SER A 113 30.06 0.80 28.54
N GLY A 114 31.00 0.02 29.10
CA GLY A 114 31.18 -0.11 30.54
C GLY A 114 29.94 -0.71 31.24
N ASN A 115 29.47 -0.05 32.31
CA ASN A 115 28.26 -0.42 33.06
C ASN A 115 26.98 0.23 32.53
N VAL A 116 27.05 0.93 31.38
CA VAL A 116 25.91 1.64 30.78
C VAL A 116 25.46 0.89 29.52
N PHE A 117 24.18 0.55 29.48
CA PHE A 117 23.51 0.09 28.26
C PHE A 117 23.08 1.31 27.46
N TYR A 118 23.67 1.52 26.28
CA TYR A 118 23.25 2.55 25.35
C TYR A 118 22.19 1.98 24.42
N VAL A 119 20.93 2.35 24.66
CA VAL A 119 19.83 2.12 23.72
C VAL A 119 19.74 3.37 22.85
N PRO A 120 20.00 3.31 21.53
CA PRO A 120 19.83 4.45 20.65
C PRO A 120 18.33 4.81 20.58
N PHE A 121 17.90 5.80 21.35
CA PHE A 121 16.52 6.33 21.34
C PHE A 121 16.14 7.07 20.04
N HIS A 122 17.01 7.06 19.03
CA HIS A 122 16.82 7.82 17.79
C HIS A 122 15.77 7.17 16.87
N GLU A 123 15.65 5.83 16.91
CA GLU A 123 14.58 5.07 16.23
C GLU A 123 13.28 5.01 17.07
N TYR A 124 13.31 5.47 18.33
CA TYR A 124 12.16 5.40 19.25
C TYR A 124 11.11 6.51 19.03
N LYS A 125 11.38 7.49 18.16
CA LYS A 125 10.62 8.75 18.07
C LYS A 125 10.07 9.13 16.70
N GLN A 126 10.23 8.31 15.67
CA GLN A 126 9.57 8.61 14.41
C GLN A 126 8.20 7.94 14.43
N GLU A 127 7.17 8.72 14.74
CA GLU A 127 5.80 8.29 14.52
C GLU A 127 5.65 7.90 13.04
N PRO A 128 4.91 6.83 12.72
CA PRO A 128 4.72 6.42 11.35
C PRO A 128 3.92 7.52 10.62
N GLY A 129 4.49 8.02 9.53
CA GLY A 129 3.88 9.02 8.67
C GLY A 129 2.85 8.43 7.71
N PRO A 130 2.31 9.20 6.76
CA PRO A 130 1.38 8.66 5.79
C PRO A 130 2.09 7.65 4.87
N LEU A 131 1.28 6.73 4.33
CA LEU A 131 1.63 5.92 3.18
C LEU A 131 1.04 6.59 1.94
N ILE A 132 1.89 7.00 1.01
CA ILE A 132 1.49 7.75 -0.19
C ILE A 132 1.79 6.91 -1.42
N ILE A 133 0.75 6.61 -2.19
CA ILE A 133 0.83 5.80 -3.39
C ILE A 133 0.61 6.70 -4.60
N CYS A 134 1.65 6.92 -5.38
CA CYS A 134 1.59 7.59 -6.66
C CYS A 134 1.32 6.53 -7.73
N LEU A 135 0.14 6.54 -8.33
CA LEU A 135 -0.30 5.52 -9.29
C LEU A 135 -0.36 6.10 -10.70
N GLU A 136 0.58 5.71 -11.55
CA GLU A 136 0.51 6.10 -12.96
C GLU A 136 -0.75 5.52 -13.63
N GLN A 137 -1.47 6.36 -14.37
CA GLN A 137 -2.70 6.04 -15.12
C GLN A 137 -2.60 6.61 -16.54
N THR A 138 -1.68 6.05 -17.32
CA THR A 138 -1.44 6.41 -18.71
C THR A 138 -2.03 5.39 -19.67
N THR A 139 -1.96 5.68 -20.97
CA THR A 139 -2.36 4.71 -22.01
C THR A 139 -1.53 3.43 -21.93
N GLY A 140 -0.23 3.52 -21.63
CA GLY A 140 0.62 2.33 -21.47
C GLY A 140 0.29 1.52 -20.22
N MET A 141 0.02 2.20 -19.09
CA MET A 141 -0.41 1.54 -17.84
C MET A 141 -1.81 0.94 -17.90
N ALA A 142 -2.59 1.15 -18.96
CA ALA A 142 -3.99 0.72 -19.02
C ALA A 142 -4.15 -0.80 -18.85
N VAL A 143 -3.22 -1.59 -19.41
CA VAL A 143 -3.21 -3.07 -19.28
C VAL A 143 -2.82 -3.53 -17.87
N TYR A 144 -2.06 -2.71 -17.14
CA TYR A 144 -1.60 -2.99 -15.77
C TYR A 144 -2.48 -2.34 -14.70
N SER A 145 -3.53 -1.60 -15.08
CA SER A 145 -4.28 -0.77 -14.14
C SER A 145 -4.92 -1.59 -13.02
N GLU A 146 -5.58 -2.70 -13.35
CA GLU A 146 -6.21 -3.57 -12.36
C GLU A 146 -5.16 -4.29 -11.49
N LEU A 147 -4.03 -4.71 -12.07
CA LEU A 147 -2.91 -5.28 -11.33
C LEU A 147 -2.29 -4.28 -10.34
N CYS A 148 -2.00 -3.05 -10.78
CA CYS A 148 -1.44 -2.05 -9.89
C CYS A 148 -2.40 -1.74 -8.73
N LYS A 149 -3.70 -1.63 -9.02
CA LYS A 149 -4.71 -1.40 -7.99
C LYS A 149 -4.86 -2.61 -7.06
N SER A 150 -4.67 -3.84 -7.54
CA SER A 150 -4.71 -5.05 -6.71
C SER A 150 -3.56 -5.08 -5.71
N MET A 151 -2.34 -4.70 -6.13
CA MET A 151 -1.16 -4.58 -5.27
C MET A 151 -1.33 -3.56 -4.13
N ILE A 152 -2.26 -2.60 -4.29
CA ILE A 152 -2.58 -1.60 -3.26
C ILE A 152 -3.51 -2.15 -2.18
N LEU A 153 -4.36 -3.13 -2.47
CA LEU A 153 -5.37 -3.62 -1.53
C LEU A 153 -4.78 -4.01 -0.16
N PRO A 154 -3.66 -4.76 -0.10
CA PRO A 154 -3.10 -5.17 1.19
C PRO A 154 -2.41 -4.05 1.96
N LEU A 155 -2.22 -2.88 1.34
CA LEU A 155 -1.67 -1.69 1.98
C LEU A 155 -2.72 -0.97 2.85
N PHE A 156 -4.02 -1.18 2.62
CA PHE A 156 -5.07 -0.71 3.53
C PHE A 156 -4.90 -1.31 4.92
N MET A 157 -4.74 -2.64 4.98
CA MET A 157 -4.46 -3.36 6.22
C MET A 157 -3.18 -2.89 6.91
N ASN A 158 -2.11 -2.66 6.14
CA ASN A 158 -0.85 -2.16 6.70
C ASN A 158 -1.03 -0.76 7.30
N ALA A 159 -1.66 0.15 6.55
CA ALA A 159 -1.93 1.51 7.00
C ALA A 159 -2.83 1.52 8.25
N HIS A 160 -3.86 0.68 8.29
CA HIS A 160 -4.76 0.57 9.43
C HIS A 160 -4.06 0.03 10.69
N ARG A 161 -3.26 -1.03 10.56
CA ARG A 161 -2.49 -1.59 11.69
C ARG A 161 -1.52 -0.58 12.29
N GLU A 162 -0.94 0.28 11.46
CA GLU A 162 0.02 1.29 11.90
C GLU A 162 -0.64 2.64 12.22
N SER A 163 -1.97 2.74 12.10
CA SER A 163 -2.73 3.99 12.26
C SER A 163 -2.17 5.13 11.40
N ARG A 164 -1.91 4.82 10.13
CA ARG A 164 -1.36 5.72 9.13
C ARG A 164 -2.44 6.12 8.14
N ASP A 165 -2.42 7.38 7.73
CA ASP A 165 -3.20 7.78 6.57
C ASP A 165 -2.64 7.12 5.30
N LEU A 166 -3.54 6.58 4.48
CA LEU A 166 -3.22 6.08 3.15
C LEU A 166 -3.73 7.08 2.11
N TYR A 167 -2.81 7.62 1.32
CA TYR A 167 -3.11 8.46 0.17
C TYR A 167 -2.90 7.67 -1.12
N ILE A 168 -3.86 7.74 -2.03
CA ILE A 168 -3.71 7.25 -3.39
C ILE A 168 -3.82 8.44 -4.34
N VAL A 169 -2.79 8.66 -5.14
CA VAL A 169 -2.63 9.80 -6.05
C VAL A 169 -2.47 9.25 -7.46
N PRO A 170 -3.58 8.97 -8.17
CA PRO A 170 -3.53 8.63 -9.58
C PRO A 170 -3.00 9.83 -10.39
N TYR A 171 -2.13 9.58 -11.36
CA TYR A 171 -1.54 10.64 -12.17
C TYR A 171 -1.33 10.25 -13.63
N ASP A 172 -1.40 11.25 -14.50
CA ASP A 172 -0.87 11.19 -15.87
C ASP A 172 0.08 12.38 -16.09
N GLN A 173 -0.31 13.40 -16.86
CA GLN A 173 0.47 14.63 -17.00
C GLN A 173 0.30 15.55 -15.78
N GLN A 174 -0.75 15.33 -14.99
CA GLN A 174 -1.06 16.07 -13.77
C GLN A 174 -1.86 15.22 -12.78
N ILE A 175 -2.16 15.80 -11.62
CA ILE A 175 -3.04 15.19 -10.61
C ILE A 175 -4.42 15.81 -10.74
N HIS A 176 -5.40 14.98 -11.10
CA HIS A 176 -6.79 15.38 -11.20
C HIS A 176 -7.59 15.14 -9.92
N VAL A 177 -7.19 14.12 -9.15
CA VAL A 177 -7.84 13.70 -7.92
C VAL A 177 -6.81 13.00 -7.04
N HIS A 178 -7.05 12.99 -5.74
CA HIS A 178 -6.39 12.11 -4.79
C HIS A 178 -7.43 11.57 -3.82
N TYR A 179 -7.17 10.37 -3.28
CA TYR A 179 -8.03 9.71 -2.31
C TYR A 179 -7.28 9.60 -0.99
N ARG A 180 -7.93 9.93 0.11
CA ARG A 180 -7.37 9.81 1.47
C ARG A 180 -8.21 8.83 2.27
N PHE A 181 -7.56 7.83 2.82
CA PHE A 181 -8.14 6.83 3.72
C PHE A 181 -7.50 7.05 5.09
N GLU A 182 -8.22 7.74 5.96
CA GLU A 182 -7.74 8.13 7.29
C GLU A 182 -7.49 6.88 8.14
N ASN A 183 -6.30 6.76 8.73
CA ASN A 183 -5.87 5.57 9.47
C ASN A 183 -6.15 4.25 8.72
N GLY A 184 -6.03 4.24 7.39
CA GLY A 184 -6.30 3.08 6.54
C GLY A 184 -7.77 2.64 6.47
N HIS A 185 -8.72 3.39 7.06
CA HIS A 185 -10.13 3.02 7.02
C HIS A 185 -10.75 3.24 5.64
N LEU A 186 -11.57 2.28 5.21
CA LEU A 186 -12.20 2.31 3.91
C LEU A 186 -13.34 3.34 3.85
N ASN A 187 -13.21 4.34 2.98
CA ASN A 187 -14.33 5.13 2.51
C ASN A 187 -14.85 4.52 1.21
N LEU A 188 -16.08 3.99 1.23
CA LEU A 188 -16.65 3.27 0.09
C LEU A 188 -16.84 4.14 -1.16
N ALA A 189 -17.13 5.43 -1.00
CA ALA A 189 -17.32 6.33 -2.13
C ALA A 189 -15.98 6.59 -2.83
N ASP A 190 -14.96 6.97 -2.05
CA ASP A 190 -13.62 7.23 -2.58
C ASP A 190 -12.98 5.96 -3.12
N PHE A 191 -13.17 4.82 -2.45
CA PHE A 191 -12.70 3.53 -2.93
C PHE A 191 -13.33 3.19 -4.27
N LYS A 192 -14.66 3.27 -4.40
CA LYS A 192 -15.33 3.04 -5.69
C LYS A 192 -14.81 3.97 -6.78
N SER A 193 -14.68 5.26 -6.49
CA SER A 193 -14.14 6.24 -7.44
C SER A 193 -12.70 5.90 -7.87
N PHE A 194 -11.87 5.45 -6.93
CA PHE A 194 -10.52 4.96 -7.21
C PHE A 194 -10.51 3.74 -8.14
N ILE A 195 -11.33 2.72 -7.86
CA ILE A 195 -11.44 1.50 -8.67
C ILE A 195 -11.84 1.85 -10.11
N GLU A 196 -12.80 2.77 -10.27
CA GLU A 196 -13.36 3.17 -11.56
C GLU A 196 -12.51 4.21 -12.31
N TYR A 197 -11.58 4.88 -11.62
CA TYR A 197 -10.75 5.92 -12.21
C TYR A 197 -9.87 5.38 -13.34
N LYS A 198 -9.91 6.06 -14.49
CA LYS A 198 -9.07 5.81 -15.67
C LYS A 198 -8.62 7.15 -16.25
N ALA A 199 -7.35 7.25 -16.61
CA ALA A 199 -6.79 8.37 -17.35
C ALA A 199 -6.07 7.86 -18.61
N LYS A 200 -5.73 8.77 -19.54
CA LYS A 200 -5.20 8.43 -20.87
C LYS A 200 -4.03 9.32 -21.32
N GLY A 201 -3.48 10.14 -20.41
CA GLY A 201 -2.34 11.00 -20.71
C GLY A 201 -1.01 10.26 -20.76
N GLU A 202 0.06 11.05 -20.84
CA GLU A 202 1.45 10.61 -20.66
C GLU A 202 1.92 10.91 -19.24
N ALA A 203 2.87 10.14 -18.70
CA ALA A 203 3.30 10.31 -17.31
C ALA A 203 4.26 11.49 -17.13
N ALA A 204 3.88 12.45 -16.29
CA ALA A 204 4.77 13.47 -15.75
C ALA A 204 4.84 13.31 -14.21
N ILE A 205 6.03 12.97 -13.70
CA ILE A 205 6.20 12.64 -12.27
C ILE A 205 6.58 13.87 -11.43
N LEU A 206 7.15 14.92 -12.02
CA LEU A 206 7.53 16.13 -11.29
C LEU A 206 6.33 16.82 -10.62
N PRO A 207 5.17 17.02 -11.28
CA PRO A 207 3.97 17.56 -10.63
C PRO A 207 3.52 16.69 -9.45
N VAL A 208 3.68 15.37 -9.57
CA VAL A 208 3.34 14.41 -8.51
C VAL A 208 4.26 14.59 -7.30
N LEU A 209 5.57 14.65 -7.52
CA LEU A 209 6.54 14.87 -6.43
C LEU A 209 6.33 16.23 -5.74
N GLN A 210 5.94 17.27 -6.49
CA GLN A 210 5.58 18.57 -5.94
C GLN A 210 4.32 18.49 -5.07
N PHE A 211 3.31 17.75 -5.51
CA PHE A 211 2.11 17.50 -4.72
C PHE A 211 2.40 16.68 -3.46
N VAL A 212 3.20 15.62 -3.55
CA VAL A 212 3.64 14.83 -2.39
C VAL A 212 4.37 15.73 -1.40
N LYS A 213 5.26 16.62 -1.86
CA LYS A 213 5.91 17.59 -0.97
C LYS A 213 4.91 18.48 -0.24
N ALA A 214 3.89 18.99 -0.95
CA ALA A 214 2.84 19.80 -0.34
C ALA A 214 2.06 19.01 0.72
N LEU A 215 1.68 17.76 0.43
CA LEU A 215 1.04 16.86 1.39
C LEU A 215 1.89 16.65 2.66
N LEU A 216 3.19 16.43 2.49
CA LEU A 216 4.11 16.26 3.61
C LEU A 216 4.26 17.55 4.43
N GLN A 217 4.27 18.72 3.76
CA GLN A 217 4.35 20.01 4.44
C GLN A 217 3.13 20.32 5.31
N GLU A 218 1.93 19.96 4.85
CA GLU A 218 0.68 20.22 5.56
C GLU A 218 0.50 19.27 6.76
N ASN A 219 0.96 18.02 6.61
CA ASN A 219 0.57 16.94 7.53
C ASN A 219 1.72 16.39 8.38
N GLN A 220 2.97 16.86 8.21
CA GLN A 220 4.12 16.25 8.91
C GLN A 220 5.14 17.21 9.53
N LEU A 221 5.41 16.99 10.82
CA LEU A 221 6.66 17.35 11.49
C LEU A 221 7.17 16.14 12.27
N GLY A 222 8.25 15.49 11.79
CA GLY A 222 9.00 14.48 12.54
C GLY A 222 8.57 13.01 12.39
N ALA A 223 7.64 12.70 11.47
CA ALA A 223 7.16 11.34 11.20
C ALA A 223 7.70 10.80 9.87
N GLN A 224 7.91 9.49 9.75
CA GLN A 224 8.49 8.85 8.56
C GLN A 224 7.41 8.55 7.50
N ALA A 225 7.41 9.26 6.38
CA ALA A 225 6.51 8.99 5.26
C ALA A 225 7.06 7.93 4.31
N GLU A 226 6.18 7.08 3.77
CA GLU A 226 6.51 6.17 2.68
C GLU A 226 5.83 6.63 1.40
N VAL A 227 6.60 6.71 0.32
CA VAL A 227 6.12 7.10 -1.01
C VAL A 227 6.40 5.95 -1.97
N ILE A 228 5.35 5.32 -2.48
CA ILE A 228 5.43 4.22 -3.44
C ILE A 228 4.95 4.74 -4.80
N ILE A 229 5.78 4.60 -5.83
CA ILE A 229 5.48 5.06 -7.19
C ILE A 229 5.28 3.85 -8.10
N PHE A 230 4.07 3.66 -8.62
CA PHE A 230 3.78 2.71 -9.69
C PHE A 230 3.94 3.39 -11.04
N THR A 231 4.74 2.83 -11.94
CA THR A 231 5.11 3.51 -13.20
C THR A 231 5.54 2.53 -14.30
N GLU A 232 5.47 2.97 -15.57
CA GLU A 232 6.17 2.29 -16.68
C GLU A 232 7.67 2.59 -16.71
N GLY A 233 8.11 3.66 -16.02
CA GLY A 233 9.53 3.93 -15.80
C GLY A 233 10.17 4.97 -16.73
N THR A 234 9.43 5.58 -17.65
CA THR A 234 9.91 6.65 -18.55
C THR A 234 8.98 7.88 -18.56
N PRO A 235 8.92 8.66 -17.48
CA PRO A 235 8.15 9.89 -17.46
C PRO A 235 8.68 10.93 -18.47
N ILE A 236 7.78 11.67 -19.12
CA ILE A 236 8.11 12.65 -20.17
C ILE A 236 8.96 13.82 -19.64
N ASP A 237 8.85 14.09 -18.35
CA ASP A 237 9.60 15.12 -17.64
C ASP A 237 10.85 14.59 -16.93
N GLY A 238 11.26 13.35 -17.21
CA GLY A 238 12.39 12.69 -16.56
C GLY A 238 13.71 13.47 -16.60
N LYS A 239 13.95 14.27 -17.66
CA LYS A 239 15.11 15.19 -17.74
C LYS A 239 15.13 16.26 -16.66
N HIS A 240 13.97 16.66 -16.14
CA HIS A 240 13.84 17.65 -15.08
C HIS A 240 14.10 17.05 -13.70
N LEU A 241 14.01 15.72 -13.55
CA LEU A 241 14.24 15.02 -12.27
C LEU A 241 15.71 15.02 -11.83
N VAL A 242 16.63 15.17 -12.79
CA VAL A 242 18.07 15.30 -12.52
C VAL A 242 18.52 16.76 -12.36
N GLY A 243 17.60 17.72 -12.53
CA GLY A 243 17.85 19.15 -12.39
C GLY A 243 18.13 19.56 -10.94
N LYS A 244 18.94 20.61 -10.74
CA LYS A 244 19.38 21.09 -9.42
C LYS A 244 18.20 21.38 -8.47
N GLN A 245 17.15 22.03 -8.96
CA GLN A 245 15.99 22.40 -8.13
C GLN A 245 15.22 21.18 -7.65
N THR A 246 14.98 20.20 -8.53
CA THR A 246 14.31 18.94 -8.18
C THR A 246 15.14 18.12 -7.20
N LYS A 247 16.46 18.08 -7.36
CA LYS A 247 17.37 17.45 -6.39
C LYS A 247 17.25 18.05 -5.00
N ILE A 248 17.27 19.39 -4.90
CA ILE A 248 17.10 20.10 -3.63
C ILE A 248 15.74 19.77 -3.01
N MET A 249 14.67 19.75 -3.83
CA MET A 249 13.32 19.42 -3.37
C MET A 249 13.24 18.00 -2.79
N LEU A 250 13.80 17.01 -3.48
CA LEU A 250 13.79 15.61 -3.05
C LEU A 250 14.67 15.37 -1.82
N GLU A 251 15.84 16.01 -1.74
CA GLU A 251 16.68 15.98 -0.55
C GLU A 251 15.99 16.63 0.65
N GLU A 252 15.29 17.75 0.45
CA GLU A 252 14.45 18.35 1.50
C GLU A 252 13.39 17.36 1.98
N MET A 253 12.71 16.65 1.07
CA MET A 253 11.69 15.66 1.46
C MET A 253 12.28 14.53 2.28
N LYS A 254 13.44 14.00 1.89
CA LYS A 254 14.15 12.95 2.63
C LYS A 254 14.65 13.42 4.00
N GLN A 255 15.22 14.61 4.08
CA GLN A 255 15.90 15.07 5.29
C GLN A 255 14.92 15.67 6.31
N LYS A 256 13.92 16.43 5.83
CA LYS A 256 12.99 17.17 6.68
C LYS A 256 11.71 16.41 6.99
N TYR A 257 11.17 15.68 6.02
CA TYR A 257 9.94 14.90 6.19
C TYR A 257 10.19 13.39 6.23
N HIS A 258 11.47 12.97 6.33
CA HIS A 258 11.86 11.56 6.42
C HIS A 258 11.19 10.67 5.36
N ALA A 259 10.98 11.21 4.16
CA ALA A 259 10.28 10.50 3.08
C ALA A 259 11.18 9.42 2.47
N GLU A 260 10.74 8.16 2.54
CA GLU A 260 11.36 7.04 1.83
C GLU A 260 10.61 6.77 0.52
N PHE A 261 11.36 6.62 -0.57
CA PHE A 261 10.81 6.44 -1.91
C PHE A 261 11.08 5.03 -2.41
N SER A 262 10.03 4.35 -2.84
CA SER A 262 10.10 3.06 -3.54
C SER A 262 9.41 3.16 -4.89
N VAL A 263 9.92 2.44 -5.88
CA VAL A 263 9.33 2.38 -7.22
C VAL A 263 8.91 0.95 -7.52
N ILE A 264 7.71 0.78 -8.05
CA ILE A 264 7.21 -0.46 -8.62
C ILE A 264 7.06 -0.20 -10.12
N ALA A 265 8.02 -0.66 -10.89
CA ALA A 265 8.04 -0.53 -12.33
C ALA A 265 7.33 -1.73 -12.96
N MET A 266 6.35 -1.49 -13.84
CA MET A 266 5.64 -2.59 -14.50
C MET A 266 6.51 -3.32 -15.51
N GLN A 267 7.51 -2.63 -16.08
CA GLN A 267 8.38 -3.16 -17.12
C GLN A 267 9.85 -2.78 -16.81
N GLU A 268 10.69 -3.76 -16.49
CA GLU A 268 12.12 -3.55 -16.19
C GLU A 268 12.85 -2.97 -17.40
N HIS A 269 12.58 -3.51 -18.60
CA HIS A 269 13.27 -3.11 -19.83
C HIS A 269 13.05 -1.63 -20.21
N ASN A 270 11.94 -1.03 -19.75
CA ASN A 270 11.62 0.38 -19.98
C ASN A 270 12.00 1.27 -18.78
N PHE A 271 12.46 0.70 -17.67
CA PHE A 271 12.74 1.47 -16.47
C PHE A 271 14.05 2.28 -16.55
N ASN A 272 13.93 3.61 -16.52
CA ASN A 272 15.10 4.49 -16.49
C ASN A 272 15.53 4.83 -15.07
N LYS A 273 16.43 4.01 -14.50
CA LYS A 273 16.96 4.23 -13.13
C LYS A 273 17.56 5.62 -12.87
N GLN A 274 18.08 6.32 -13.89
CA GLN A 274 18.66 7.66 -13.70
C GLN A 274 17.59 8.70 -13.38
N GLN A 275 16.37 8.50 -13.89
CA GLN A 275 15.22 9.37 -13.64
C GLN A 275 14.63 9.15 -12.24
N PHE A 276 14.88 7.98 -11.64
CA PHE A 276 14.44 7.60 -10.30
C PHE A 276 15.59 7.48 -9.28
N TRP A 277 16.68 8.24 -9.47
CA TRP A 277 17.89 8.21 -8.62
C TRP A 277 17.62 8.43 -7.11
N PHE A 278 16.47 9.01 -6.77
CA PHE A 278 16.05 9.30 -5.41
C PHE A 278 15.35 8.12 -4.72
N ALA A 279 14.90 7.11 -5.46
CA ALA A 279 14.27 5.93 -4.88
C ALA A 279 15.31 5.05 -4.18
N SER A 280 15.01 4.62 -2.96
CA SER A 280 15.85 3.67 -2.21
C SER A 280 15.66 2.23 -2.66
N LYS A 281 14.51 1.91 -3.28
CA LYS A 281 14.13 0.57 -3.73
C LYS A 281 13.42 0.67 -5.08
N ALA A 282 13.66 -0.32 -5.94
CA ALA A 282 12.92 -0.53 -7.17
C ALA A 282 12.52 -2.01 -7.25
N PHE A 283 11.27 -2.27 -7.57
CA PHE A 283 10.68 -3.58 -7.79
C PHE A 283 10.16 -3.65 -9.22
N PHE A 284 10.26 -4.82 -9.84
CA PHE A 284 9.81 -5.04 -11.21
C PHE A 284 8.68 -6.07 -11.20
N ALA A 285 7.55 -5.72 -11.84
CA ALA A 285 6.37 -6.59 -11.87
C ALA A 285 6.35 -7.57 -13.06
N ASP A 286 7.35 -7.51 -13.96
CA ASP A 286 7.48 -8.41 -15.11
C ASP A 286 7.48 -9.90 -14.69
N ASP A 287 8.05 -10.21 -13.51
CA ASP A 287 8.10 -11.58 -12.97
C ASP A 287 6.79 -12.02 -12.29
N ALA A 288 5.87 -11.10 -12.02
CA ALA A 288 4.60 -11.37 -11.33
C ALA A 288 3.44 -11.74 -12.29
N ILE A 289 3.65 -11.69 -13.61
CA ILE A 289 2.61 -11.86 -14.65
C ILE A 289 2.94 -13.05 -15.59
N GLN A 290 3.55 -14.13 -15.10
CA GLN A 290 3.81 -15.34 -15.91
C GLN A 290 2.72 -16.40 -15.79
#